data_AF-A0A3C0L503-F1
#
_entry.id   AF-A0A3C0L503-F1
#
_cell.length_a   1.000
_cell.length_b   1.000
_cell.length_c   1.000
_cell.angle_alpha   90.00
_cell.angle_beta   90.00
_cell.angle_gamma   90.00
#
_symmetry.space_group_name_H-M   'P 1'
#
loop_
_entity.id
_entity.type
_entity.pdbx_description
1 polymer ?
#
loop_
_entity_poly.entity_id
_entity_poly.type
_entity_poly.pdbx_seq_one_letter_code
_entity_poly.pdbx_strand_id
1 'polypeptide(L)'
;IVAAKRPNLDRKTIGHMVSVAALTRQGFMNGDISIVMSPRTVIMWAENGELFGDLGFAFRLTFLNKCDETERAIVAEYYQRCMGTDLPESTANVVLAG
;
A
#
# COMPACT_ATOMS: atom_id res chain seq x y z
N ILE A 1 17.61 3.53 0.65
CA ILE A 1 17.59 2.06 0.34
C ILE A 1 16.71 1.76 -0.87
N VAL A 2 15.42 2.15 -0.89
CA VAL A 2 14.52 1.90 -2.04
C VAL A 2 15.05 2.54 -3.34
N ALA A 3 15.35 3.84 -3.31
CA ALA A 3 15.90 4.58 -4.46
C ALA A 3 17.24 4.02 -5.00
N ALA A 4 18.03 3.35 -4.14
CA ALA A 4 19.28 2.74 -4.56
C ALA A 4 19.07 1.41 -5.31
N LYS A 5 17.89 0.79 -5.17
CA LYS A 5 17.53 -0.47 -5.83
C LYS A 5 16.65 -0.29 -7.07
N ARG A 6 16.00 0.87 -7.21
CA ARG A 6 15.03 1.18 -8.27
C ARG A 6 15.26 2.61 -8.78
N PRO A 7 16.14 2.80 -9.77
CA PRO A 7 16.51 4.13 -10.26
C PRO A 7 15.45 4.77 -11.16
N ASN A 8 14.48 4.01 -11.67
CA ASN A 8 13.48 4.50 -12.63
C ASN A 8 12.24 5.10 -11.95
N LEU A 9 12.00 4.75 -10.69
CA LEU A 9 10.97 5.39 -9.87
C LEU A 9 11.45 6.75 -9.36
N ASP A 10 10.63 7.77 -9.58
CA ASP A 10 10.94 9.11 -9.08
C ASP A 10 10.90 9.15 -7.54
N ARG A 11 11.69 10.06 -6.96
CA ARG A 11 11.84 10.16 -5.50
C ARG A 11 10.54 10.52 -4.78
N LYS A 12 9.62 11.24 -5.44
CA LYS A 12 8.34 11.62 -4.84
C LYS A 12 7.45 10.39 -4.68
N THR A 13 7.34 9.57 -5.72
CA THR A 13 6.64 8.28 -5.66
C THR A 13 7.21 7.40 -4.56
N ILE A 14 8.53 7.25 -4.48
CA ILE A 14 9.18 6.50 -3.40
C ILE A 14 8.83 7.08 -2.02
N GLY A 15 8.78 8.41 -1.89
CA GLY A 15 8.36 9.10 -0.67
C GLY A 15 6.91 8.75 -0.25
N HIS A 16 5.98 8.70 -1.21
CA HIS A 16 4.61 8.28 -0.96
C HIS A 16 4.55 6.81 -0.52
N MET A 17 5.32 5.92 -1.15
CA MET A 17 5.37 4.50 -0.75
C MET A 17 5.89 4.33 0.68
N VAL A 18 6.90 5.11 1.07
CA VAL A 18 7.39 5.14 2.46
C VAL A 18 6.33 5.69 3.41
N SER A 19 5.52 6.66 2.97
CA SER A 19 4.43 7.23 3.75
C SER A 19 3.32 6.19 4.01
N VAL A 20 2.94 5.39 3.00
CA VAL A 20 2.03 4.24 3.19
C VAL A 20 2.60 3.28 4.23
N ALA A 21 3.88 2.93 4.12
CA ALA A 21 4.53 2.05 5.08
C ALA A 21 4.57 2.65 6.49
N ALA A 22 4.65 3.97 6.64
CA ALA A 22 4.56 4.63 7.95
C ALA A 22 3.13 4.53 8.53
N LEU A 23 2.09 4.78 7.71
CA LEU A 23 0.70 4.64 8.15
C LEU A 23 0.37 3.20 8.56
N THR A 24 0.85 2.19 7.83
CA THR A 24 0.63 0.78 8.23
C THR A 24 1.26 0.46 9.59
N ARG A 25 2.42 1.04 9.92
CA ARG A 25 3.02 0.87 11.26
C ARG A 25 2.22 1.58 12.34
N GLN A 26 1.69 2.76 12.05
CA GLN A 26 0.83 3.49 12.98
C GLN A 26 -0.47 2.72 13.23
N GLY A 27 -1.14 2.24 12.18
CA GLY A 27 -2.33 1.41 12.30
C GLY A 27 -2.08 0.14 13.11
N PHE A 28 -0.94 -0.53 12.90
CA PHE A 28 -0.55 -1.67 13.72
C PHE A 28 -0.37 -1.32 15.20
N MET A 29 0.27 -0.19 15.51
CA MET A 29 0.44 0.27 16.89
C MET A 29 -0.89 0.63 17.57
N ASN A 30 -1.86 1.10 16.80
CA ASN A 30 -3.20 1.43 17.28
C ASN A 30 -4.13 0.21 17.41
N GLY A 31 -3.75 -0.93 16.81
CA GLY A 31 -4.61 -2.13 16.72
C GLY A 31 -5.60 -2.09 15.56
N ASP A 32 -5.44 -1.16 14.61
CA ASP A 32 -6.31 -1.03 13.43
C ASP A 32 -6.06 -2.14 12.39
N ILE A 33 -4.81 -2.63 12.31
CA ILE A 33 -4.40 -3.69 11.38
C ILE A 33 -3.39 -4.65 12.03
N SER A 34 -3.31 -5.88 11.53
CA SER A 34 -2.52 -6.95 12.16
C SER A 34 -1.11 -7.14 11.59
N ILE A 35 -0.76 -6.47 10.49
CA ILE A 35 0.56 -6.60 9.83
C ILE A 35 1.14 -5.25 9.40
N VAL A 36 2.46 -5.18 9.27
CA VAL A 36 3.18 -3.95 8.87
C VAL A 36 3.96 -4.11 7.57
N MET A 37 4.20 -3.00 6.87
CA MET A 37 5.16 -2.98 5.77
C MET A 37 6.59 -2.81 6.28
N SER A 38 7.41 -3.85 6.05
CA SER A 38 8.87 -3.74 6.23
C SER A 38 9.51 -2.93 5.09
N PRO A 39 10.75 -2.43 5.26
CA PRO A 39 11.50 -1.85 4.14
C PRO A 39 11.62 -2.79 2.93
N ARG A 40 11.69 -4.10 3.16
CA ARG A 40 11.71 -5.12 2.09
C ARG A 40 10.39 -5.13 1.32
N THR A 41 9.26 -5.03 2.02
CA THR A 41 7.93 -4.96 1.40
C THR A 41 7.82 -3.75 0.47
N VAL A 42 8.36 -2.59 0.88
CA VAL A 42 8.38 -1.39 0.03
C VAL A 42 9.22 -1.58 -1.22
N ILE A 43 10.38 -2.25 -1.11
CA ILE A 43 11.24 -2.56 -2.26
C ILE A 43 10.53 -3.51 -3.23
N MET A 44 9.87 -4.55 -2.72
CA MET A 44 9.12 -5.50 -3.55
C MET A 44 7.94 -4.84 -4.24
N TRP A 45 7.25 -3.94 -3.55
CA TRP A 45 6.16 -3.18 -4.15
C TRP A 45 6.67 -2.29 -5.29
N ALA A 46 7.82 -1.63 -5.10
CA ALA A 46 8.44 -0.78 -6.12
C ALA A 46 8.83 -1.59 -7.36
N GLU A 47 9.40 -2.77 -7.16
CA GLU A 47 9.75 -3.71 -8.23
C GLU A 47 8.53 -4.18 -9.02
N ASN A 48 7.48 -4.62 -8.31
CA ASN A 48 6.23 -5.03 -8.95
C ASN A 48 5.59 -3.85 -9.70
N GLY A 49 5.68 -2.63 -9.16
CA GLY A 49 5.20 -1.42 -9.80
C GLY A 49 5.88 -1.15 -11.14
N GLU A 50 7.21 -1.25 -11.19
CA GLU A 50 7.98 -1.13 -12.45
C GLU A 50 7.67 -2.27 -13.42
N LEU A 51 7.50 -3.50 -12.92
CA LEU A 51 7.25 -4.68 -13.74
C LEU A 51 5.87 -4.66 -14.41
N PHE A 52 4.83 -4.29 -13.66
CA PHE A 52 3.45 -4.29 -14.13
C PHE A 52 3.00 -2.94 -14.72
N GLY A 53 3.75 -1.86 -14.47
CA GLY A 53 3.36 -0.50 -14.87
C GLY A 53 2.16 0.04 -14.08
N ASP A 54 1.79 -0.60 -12.96
CA ASP A 54 0.64 -0.24 -12.13
C ASP A 54 1.00 -0.39 -10.64
N LEU A 55 1.12 0.75 -9.95
CA LEU A 55 1.44 0.80 -8.53
C LEU A 55 0.30 0.30 -7.63
N GLY A 56 -0.96 0.48 -8.03
CA GLY A 56 -2.12 0.03 -7.27
C GLY A 56 -2.23 -1.48 -7.32
N PHE A 57 -2.14 -2.05 -8.51
CA PHE A 57 -2.07 -3.50 -8.69
C PHE A 57 -0.88 -4.12 -7.95
N ALA A 58 0.30 -3.53 -8.09
CA ALA A 58 1.50 -4.00 -7.40
C ALA A 58 1.36 -3.94 -5.86
N PHE A 59 0.68 -2.92 -5.32
CA PHE A 59 0.42 -2.81 -3.88
C PHE A 59 -0.48 -3.94 -3.40
N ARG A 60 -1.54 -4.23 -4.16
CA ARG A 60 -2.51 -5.29 -3.83
C ARG A 60 -1.82 -6.65 -3.71
N LEU A 61 -1.01 -7.00 -4.72
CA LEU A 61 -0.22 -8.23 -4.73
C LEU A 61 0.81 -8.28 -3.59
N THR A 62 1.45 -7.16 -3.30
CA THR A 62 2.58 -7.12 -2.36
C THR A 62 2.14 -7.15 -0.90
N PHE A 63 1.06 -6.45 -0.57
CA PHE A 63 0.66 -6.19 0.81
C PHE A 63 -0.84 -6.38 1.07
N LEU A 64 -1.73 -5.68 0.35
CA LEU A 64 -3.16 -5.65 0.68
C LEU A 64 -3.80 -7.05 0.75
N ASN A 65 -3.46 -7.94 -0.19
CA ASN A 65 -4.03 -9.29 -0.23
C ASN A 65 -3.62 -10.16 0.98
N LYS A 66 -2.59 -9.76 1.73
CA LYS A 66 -2.12 -10.44 2.95
C LYS A 66 -2.81 -9.93 4.21
N CYS A 67 -3.49 -8.79 4.14
CA CYS A 67 -4.29 -8.27 5.23
C CYS A 67 -5.57 -9.10 5.39
N ASP A 68 -6.07 -9.14 6.63
CA ASP A 68 -7.41 -9.66 6.91
C ASP A 68 -8.45 -8.88 6.11
N GLU A 69 -9.52 -9.54 5.69
CA GLU A 69 -10.57 -8.92 4.86
C GLU A 69 -11.17 -7.67 5.53
N THR A 70 -11.35 -7.72 6.85
CA THR A 70 -11.89 -6.60 7.64
C THR A 70 -10.94 -5.39 7.69
N GLU A 71 -9.63 -5.61 7.55
CA GLU A 71 -8.59 -4.58 7.60
C GLU A 71 -8.32 -3.94 6.23
N ARG A 72 -8.70 -4.61 5.12
CA ARG A 72 -8.37 -4.16 3.76
C ARG A 72 -8.91 -2.77 3.43
N ALA A 73 -10.08 -2.41 3.95
CA ALA A 73 -10.65 -1.08 3.76
C ALA A 73 -9.77 0.00 4.40
N ILE A 74 -9.28 -0.24 5.62
CA ILE A 74 -8.39 0.68 6.34
C ILE A 74 -7.06 0.82 5.59
N VAL A 75 -6.49 -0.30 5.13
CA VAL A 75 -5.23 -0.28 4.36
C VAL A 75 -5.40 0.41 3.00
N ALA A 76 -6.56 0.25 2.35
CA ALA A 76 -6.89 0.98 1.13
C ALA A 76 -7.00 2.50 1.36
N GLU A 77 -7.55 2.93 2.50
CA GLU A 77 -7.54 4.34 2.90
C GLU A 77 -6.11 4.86 3.10
N TYR A 78 -5.23 4.11 3.75
CA TYR A 78 -3.82 4.50 3.90
C TYR A 78 -3.13 4.67 2.54
N TYR A 79 -3.41 3.77 1.60
CA TYR A 79 -2.94 3.90 0.23
C TYR A 79 -3.47 5.18 -0.42
N GLN A 80 -4.78 5.42 -0.38
CA GLN A 80 -5.42 6.59 -0.97
C GLN A 80 -4.86 7.90 -0.40
N ARG A 81 -4.69 7.99 0.92
CA ARG A 81 -4.16 9.19 1.60
C ARG A 81 -2.74 9.56 1.18
N CYS A 82 -1.91 8.56 0.86
CA CYS A 82 -0.52 8.81 0.46
C CYS A 82 -0.33 8.89 -1.05
N MET A 83 -1.10 8.11 -1.82
CA MET A 83 -0.93 7.97 -3.27
C MET A 83 -1.88 8.88 -4.06
N GLY A 84 -2.98 9.31 -3.46
CA GLY A 84 -4.02 10.13 -4.10
C GLY A 84 -4.89 9.35 -5.09
N THR A 85 -4.86 8.01 -5.04
CA THR A 85 -5.58 7.12 -5.95
C THR A 85 -6.35 6.06 -5.17
N ASP A 86 -7.58 5.76 -5.62
CA ASP A 86 -8.40 4.72 -5.02
C ASP A 86 -8.00 3.33 -5.52
N LEU A 87 -8.11 2.35 -4.63
CA LEU A 87 -8.08 0.93 -4.98
C LEU A 87 -9.50 0.39 -5.15
N PRO A 88 -9.72 -0.68 -5.95
CA PRO A 88 -11.03 -1.32 -6.08
C PRO A 88 -11.67 -1.73 -4.75
N GLU A 89 -10.85 -2.08 -3.76
CA GLU A 89 -11.27 -2.46 -2.41
C GLU A 89 -11.82 -1.29 -1.59
N SER A 90 -11.57 -0.04 -1.99
CA SER A 90 -12.04 1.15 -1.27
C SER A 90 -13.57 1.32 -1.35
N THR A 91 -14.22 0.75 -2.37
CA THR A 91 -15.68 0.82 -2.59
C THR A 91 -16.43 -0.43 -2.13
N ALA A 92 -15.74 -1.51 -1.75
CA ALA A 92 -16.39 -2.78 -1.38
C ALA A 92 -17.33 -2.64 -0.16
N ASN A 93 -17.08 -1.65 0.71
CA ASN A 93 -17.96 -1.34 1.84
C ASN A 93 -19.26 -0.62 1.45
N VAL A 94 -19.38 -0.08 0.23
CA VAL A 94 -20.59 0.65 -0.21
C VAL A 94 -21.67 -0.30 -0.72
N VAL A 95 -21.30 -1.48 -1.26
CA VAL A 95 -22.25 -2.39 -1.92
C VAL A 95 -22.97 -3.32 -0.94
N LEU A 96 -22.42 -3.54 0.26
CA LEU A 96 -23.07 -4.38 1.29
C LEU A 96 -24.11 -3.63 2.15
N ALA A 97 -24.31 -2.34 1.89
CA ALA A 97 -25.28 -1.49 2.61
C ALA A 97 -26.54 -1.15 1.76
N GLY A 98 -26.79 -1.90 0.68
CA GLY A 98 -27.94 -1.70 -0.23
C GLY A 98 -28.95 -2.84 -0.20
#